data_AF-A0A353QY14-F1
#
_entry.id   AF-A0A353QY14-F1
#
_cell.length_a   1.000
_cell.length_b   1.000
_cell.length_c   1.000
_cell.angle_alpha   90.00
_cell.angle_beta   90.00
_cell.angle_gamma   90.00
#
_symmetry.space_group_name_H-M   'P 1'
#
loop_
_entity.id
_entity.type
_entity.pdbx_description
1 polymer ?
#
loop_
_entity_poly.entity_id
_entity_poly.type
_entity_poly.pdbx_seq_one_letter_code
_entity_poly.pdbx_strand_id
1 'polypeptide(L)'
;MLKPFCFPNLITFKGNSDVKKADLNRNKTITILGSSRSTEALKPYETFIYDVSSELVRKGNTILTGNGKFGIMGAAYKAAKEIEKNRNQAIIMIPPYGDEDFENCVVIDKAKSEDERIIKFDYSSKIKLINPGGAATLKEFTSFIERKYSRGKNLPSKLYLIGDKPFIGMREQIKTLEDHGYLGQTKAEDLYSPVKTLDKVALVNDILRNQDNVFAEKIDLLNKNSEKNANITKHKNNYLIFPGGLKTLKRAVSLITAAQYTKNNEKPNIFLVGKDFYAGLDKQYHDCSNMGLLGKKKPEDLYTLIDKNEIGFTDLTVPKNIYTASKINLGF
;
A
#
# COMPACT_ATOMS: atom_id res chain seq x y z
N MET A 1 -33.98 23.98 -20.29
CA MET A 1 -33.47 22.63 -20.00
C MET A 1 -32.51 22.23 -21.12
N LEU A 2 -31.21 22.46 -20.92
CA LEU A 2 -30.15 22.13 -21.89
C LEU A 2 -29.45 20.85 -21.44
N LYS A 3 -29.40 19.85 -22.33
CA LYS A 3 -28.65 18.59 -22.14
C LYS A 3 -27.14 18.87 -22.12
N PRO A 4 -26.34 18.19 -21.29
CA PRO A 4 -24.90 18.34 -21.33
C PRO A 4 -24.32 17.61 -22.55
N PHE A 5 -23.53 18.36 -23.34
CA PHE A 5 -22.66 17.86 -24.40
C PHE A 5 -21.50 17.06 -23.79
N CYS A 6 -21.45 15.76 -24.06
CA CYS A 6 -20.24 14.95 -23.87
C CYS A 6 -19.36 15.11 -25.11
N PHE A 7 -18.20 15.76 -24.99
CA PHE A 7 -17.11 15.64 -25.96
C PHE A 7 -16.26 14.40 -25.60
N PRO A 8 -16.18 13.36 -26.45
CA PRO A 8 -15.24 12.28 -26.27
C PRO A 8 -13.92 12.69 -26.92
N ASN A 9 -13.03 13.37 -26.19
CA ASN A 9 -11.63 13.39 -26.60
C ASN A 9 -11.02 12.04 -26.23
N LEU A 10 -11.20 11.09 -27.15
CA LEU A 10 -10.61 9.76 -27.12
C LEU A 10 -9.10 9.92 -27.35
N ILE A 11 -8.33 10.11 -26.27
CA ILE A 11 -6.88 9.96 -26.32
C ILE A 11 -6.60 8.48 -26.57
N THR A 12 -6.39 8.15 -27.84
CA THR A 12 -5.92 6.84 -28.28
C THR A 12 -4.41 6.79 -28.09
N PHE A 13 -3.96 6.14 -27.01
CA PHE A 13 -2.54 5.86 -26.83
C PHE A 13 -2.11 4.81 -27.87
N LYS A 14 -1.36 5.22 -28.88
CA LYS A 14 -0.65 4.30 -29.78
C LYS A 14 0.39 3.52 -28.95
N GLY A 15 0.45 2.21 -29.17
CA GLY A 15 1.12 1.26 -28.28
C GLY A 15 2.61 1.51 -28.05
N ASN A 16 3.12 1.09 -26.88
CA ASN A 16 4.52 0.90 -26.44
C ASN A 16 5.64 1.91 -26.82
N SER A 17 5.43 2.90 -27.67
CA SER A 17 6.45 3.86 -28.12
C SER A 17 6.66 5.04 -27.17
N ASP A 18 5.71 5.30 -26.27
CA ASP A 18 5.71 6.51 -25.43
C ASP A 18 6.42 6.33 -24.07
N VAL A 19 6.90 5.12 -23.77
CA VAL A 19 7.75 4.89 -22.60
C VAL A 19 9.16 5.32 -22.99
N LYS A 20 9.55 6.54 -22.61
CA LYS A 20 10.99 6.87 -22.59
C LYS A 20 11.64 5.86 -21.67
N LYS A 21 12.61 5.08 -22.17
CA LYS A 21 13.55 4.34 -21.31
C LYS A 21 14.33 5.38 -20.52
N ALA A 22 13.73 5.90 -19.45
CA ALA A 22 14.46 6.68 -18.47
C ALA A 22 15.54 5.77 -17.89
N ASP A 23 16.75 6.28 -17.75
CA ASP A 23 17.81 5.59 -17.05
C ASP A 23 17.38 5.43 -15.58
N LEU A 24 16.79 4.28 -15.28
CA LEU A 24 16.18 3.95 -14.00
C LEU A 24 17.28 3.58 -13.02
N ASN A 25 17.90 4.60 -12.42
CA ASN A 25 18.83 4.38 -11.32
C ASN A 25 18.06 4.06 -10.04
N ARG A 26 17.76 2.78 -9.83
CA ARG A 26 17.03 2.27 -8.66
C ARG A 26 17.60 2.74 -7.31
N ASN A 27 18.90 3.00 -7.20
CA ASN A 27 19.55 3.46 -5.98
C ASN A 27 19.25 4.94 -5.68
N LYS A 28 18.99 5.73 -6.73
CA LYS A 28 18.65 7.16 -6.63
C LYS A 28 17.16 7.43 -6.79
N THR A 29 16.36 6.43 -7.10
CA THR A 29 14.89 6.57 -7.16
C THR A 29 14.27 6.32 -5.80
N ILE A 30 13.44 7.26 -5.36
CA ILE A 30 12.67 7.21 -4.11
C ILE A 30 11.19 7.15 -4.46
N THR A 31 10.52 6.07 -4.07
CA THR A 31 9.08 5.95 -4.29
C THR A 31 8.31 6.62 -3.16
N ILE A 32 7.37 7.50 -3.53
CA ILE A 32 6.51 8.20 -2.57
C ILE A 32 5.06 7.80 -2.86
N LEU A 33 4.42 7.21 -1.85
CA LEU A 33 3.05 6.73 -1.90
C LEU A 33 2.24 7.41 -0.80
N GLY A 34 0.98 7.69 -1.09
CA GLY A 34 0.10 8.43 -0.19
C GLY A 34 -1.18 8.85 -0.89
N SER A 35 -2.03 9.58 -0.17
CA SER A 35 -3.30 10.08 -0.71
C SER A 35 -3.12 10.94 -1.98
N SER A 36 -3.93 10.69 -3.02
CA SER A 36 -4.18 11.65 -4.11
C SER A 36 -5.21 12.72 -3.73
N ARG A 37 -5.88 12.57 -2.60
CA ARG A 37 -6.83 13.57 -2.06
C ARG A 37 -6.09 14.53 -1.15
N SER A 38 -6.53 15.77 -1.14
CA SER A 38 -6.08 16.78 -0.20
C SER A 38 -7.17 17.06 0.83
N THR A 39 -6.83 17.01 2.11
CA THR A 39 -7.71 17.33 3.23
C THR A 39 -6.94 18.15 4.26
N GLU A 40 -7.65 18.85 5.16
CA GLU A 40 -6.99 19.65 6.20
C GLU A 40 -6.05 18.81 7.08
N ALA A 41 -6.49 17.59 7.43
CA ALA A 41 -5.69 16.64 8.18
C ALA A 41 -4.38 16.22 7.48
N LEU A 42 -4.32 16.36 6.15
CA LEU A 42 -3.15 16.03 5.35
C LEU A 42 -2.20 17.20 5.11
N LYS A 43 -2.61 18.46 5.36
CA LYS A 43 -1.79 19.63 5.03
C LYS A 43 -0.37 19.59 5.62
N PRO A 44 -0.16 19.21 6.90
CA PRO A 44 1.19 19.09 7.44
C PRO A 44 2.05 18.05 6.69
N TYR A 45 1.44 16.95 6.26
CA TYR A 45 2.11 15.88 5.52
C TYR A 45 2.40 16.27 4.07
N GLU A 46 1.50 17.02 3.42
CA GLU A 46 1.72 17.57 2.09
C GLU A 46 2.93 18.52 2.10
N THR A 47 2.97 19.48 3.03
CA THR A 47 4.12 20.40 3.17
C THR A 47 5.41 19.63 3.47
N PHE A 48 5.37 18.72 4.43
CA PHE A 48 6.52 17.89 4.78
C PHE A 48 7.07 17.12 3.58
N ILE A 49 6.20 16.49 2.80
CA ILE A 49 6.61 15.68 1.65
C ILE A 49 7.06 16.54 0.48
N TYR A 50 6.49 17.72 0.28
CA TYR A 50 7.04 18.69 -0.67
C TYR A 50 8.49 19.02 -0.29
N ASP A 51 8.75 19.41 0.96
CA ASP A 51 10.09 19.82 1.40
C ASP A 51 11.12 18.68 1.36
N VAL A 52 10.74 17.47 1.79
CA VAL A 52 11.59 16.27 1.70
C VAL A 52 11.90 15.95 0.25
N SER A 53 10.90 15.96 -0.63
CA SER A 53 11.09 15.68 -2.06
C SER A 53 11.97 16.73 -2.71
N SER A 54 11.78 18.01 -2.39
CA SER A 54 12.61 19.10 -2.90
C SER A 54 14.09 18.91 -2.54
N GLU A 55 14.37 18.57 -1.28
CA GLU A 55 15.74 18.35 -0.83
C GLU A 55 16.37 17.11 -1.47
N LEU A 56 15.62 16.01 -1.59
CA LEU A 56 16.10 14.79 -2.24
C LEU A 56 16.45 15.03 -3.71
N VAL A 57 15.61 15.79 -4.44
CA VAL A 57 15.85 16.14 -5.85
C VAL A 57 17.08 17.03 -6.00
N ARG A 58 17.25 18.06 -5.16
CA ARG A 58 18.48 18.90 -5.15
C ARG A 58 19.75 18.07 -4.90
N LYS A 59 19.63 16.95 -4.18
CA LYS A 59 20.72 16.00 -3.95
C LYS A 59 20.83 14.91 -5.03
N GLY A 60 20.18 15.09 -6.17
CA GLY A 60 20.30 14.21 -7.33
C GLY A 60 19.48 12.92 -7.24
N ASN A 61 18.42 12.88 -6.43
CA ASN A 61 17.49 11.76 -6.39
C ASN A 61 16.29 11.98 -7.30
N THR A 62 15.73 10.88 -7.79
CA THR A 62 14.52 10.83 -8.59
C THR A 62 13.33 10.51 -7.68
N ILE A 63 12.22 11.22 -7.86
CA ILE A 63 10.96 10.96 -7.17
C ILE A 63 10.07 10.14 -8.09
N LEU A 64 9.57 9.02 -7.59
CA LEU A 64 8.66 8.13 -8.28
C LEU A 64 7.31 8.07 -7.56
N THR A 65 6.23 8.41 -8.26
CA THR A 65 4.87 8.41 -7.70
C THR A 65 3.88 7.64 -8.57
N GLY A 66 2.63 7.58 -8.10
CA GLY A 66 1.48 7.14 -8.87
C GLY A 66 0.84 8.20 -9.79
N ASN A 67 1.48 9.36 -9.96
CA ASN A 67 1.04 10.45 -10.84
C ASN A 67 -0.25 11.20 -10.44
N GLY A 68 -0.72 11.14 -9.19
CA GLY A 68 -1.85 11.95 -8.75
C GLY A 68 -1.49 13.43 -8.62
N LYS A 69 -2.34 14.35 -9.14
CA LYS A 69 -2.11 15.81 -9.11
C LYS A 69 -2.23 16.47 -7.74
N PHE A 70 -2.96 15.86 -6.81
CA PHE A 70 -3.30 16.46 -5.53
C PHE A 70 -2.82 15.60 -4.35
N GLY A 71 -3.01 16.13 -3.14
CA GLY A 71 -2.64 15.44 -1.92
C GLY A 71 -1.13 15.28 -1.79
N ILE A 72 -0.74 14.20 -1.11
CA ILE A 72 0.66 13.88 -0.84
C ILE A 72 1.42 13.50 -2.11
N MET A 73 0.78 12.75 -3.01
CA MET A 73 1.37 12.45 -4.31
C MET A 73 1.59 13.73 -5.11
N GLY A 74 0.61 14.64 -5.14
CA GLY A 74 0.72 15.93 -5.78
C GLY A 74 1.83 16.81 -5.20
N ALA A 75 2.03 16.78 -3.88
CA ALA A 75 3.12 17.50 -3.21
C ALA A 75 4.51 17.01 -3.65
N ALA A 76 4.72 15.68 -3.62
CA ALA A 76 5.97 15.07 -4.09
C ALA A 76 6.23 15.34 -5.58
N TYR A 77 5.17 15.19 -6.39
CA TYR A 77 5.17 15.47 -7.81
C TYR A 77 5.57 16.92 -8.10
N LYS A 78 4.91 17.88 -7.45
CA LYS A 78 5.14 19.31 -7.64
C LYS A 78 6.59 19.68 -7.30
N ALA A 79 7.10 19.19 -6.17
CA ALA A 79 8.49 19.43 -5.76
C ALA A 79 9.49 18.96 -6.82
N ALA A 80 9.32 17.75 -7.37
CA ALA A 80 10.22 17.22 -8.39
C ALA A 80 10.09 17.96 -9.73
N LYS A 81 8.86 18.28 -10.13
CA LYS A 81 8.56 19.05 -11.35
C LYS A 81 9.25 20.42 -11.34
N GLU A 82 9.14 21.15 -10.23
CA GLU A 82 9.63 22.53 -10.11
C GLU A 82 11.17 22.62 -10.10
N ILE A 83 11.86 21.59 -9.64
CA ILE A 83 13.32 21.58 -9.53
C ILE A 83 13.97 20.95 -10.77
N GLU A 84 13.57 19.73 -11.12
CA GLU A 84 14.14 19.01 -12.26
C GLU A 84 13.12 18.04 -12.84
N LYS A 85 12.37 18.47 -13.86
CA LYS A 85 11.27 17.72 -14.50
C LYS A 85 11.62 16.25 -14.83
N ASN A 86 12.86 15.97 -15.26
CA ASN A 86 13.29 14.60 -15.60
C ASN A 86 13.36 13.65 -14.40
N ARG A 87 13.45 14.18 -13.19
CA ARG A 87 13.44 13.45 -11.91
C ARG A 87 12.04 13.30 -11.32
N ASN A 88 11.02 13.80 -12.00
CA ASN A 88 9.62 13.54 -11.67
C ASN A 88 9.10 12.35 -12.49
N GLN A 89 9.18 11.15 -11.94
CA GLN A 89 8.83 9.91 -12.62
C GLN A 89 7.50 9.32 -12.14
N ALA A 90 6.84 8.60 -13.03
CA ALA A 90 5.56 7.97 -12.76
C ALA A 90 5.45 6.56 -13.32
N ILE A 91 4.83 5.66 -12.54
CA ILE A 91 4.25 4.41 -13.04
C ILE A 91 2.74 4.57 -13.01
N ILE A 92 2.08 4.51 -14.16
CA ILE A 92 0.64 4.80 -14.30
C ILE A 92 -0.20 3.54 -14.45
N MET A 93 -1.50 3.65 -14.17
CA MET A 93 -2.46 2.58 -14.44
C MET A 93 -3.01 2.67 -15.86
N ILE A 94 -3.41 1.53 -16.42
CA ILE A 94 -4.17 1.43 -17.67
C ILE A 94 -5.48 0.67 -17.38
N PRO A 95 -6.65 1.29 -17.61
CA PRO A 95 -6.83 2.69 -17.97
C PRO A 95 -6.41 3.64 -16.82
N PRO A 96 -6.08 4.90 -17.13
CA PRO A 96 -5.77 5.91 -16.11
C PRO A 96 -6.99 6.22 -15.23
N TYR A 97 -6.74 6.73 -14.02
CA TYR A 97 -7.76 7.10 -13.04
C TYR A 97 -8.46 8.43 -13.34
N GLY A 98 -7.81 9.30 -14.14
CA GLY A 98 -8.34 10.57 -14.63
C GLY A 98 -7.79 11.80 -13.90
N ASP A 99 -7.04 11.64 -12.82
CA ASP A 99 -6.38 12.71 -12.07
C ASP A 99 -4.88 12.85 -12.40
N GLU A 100 -4.38 12.12 -13.40
CA GLU A 100 -2.98 12.12 -13.80
C GLU A 100 -2.53 13.40 -14.53
N ASP A 101 -1.25 13.78 -14.34
CA ASP A 101 -0.56 14.82 -15.11
C ASP A 101 0.53 14.21 -16.00
N PHE A 102 0.17 13.89 -17.24
CA PHE A 102 1.09 13.31 -18.23
C PHE A 102 2.05 14.34 -18.84
N GLU A 103 1.79 15.64 -18.71
CA GLU A 103 2.61 16.68 -19.35
C GLU A 103 3.87 16.97 -18.54
N ASN A 104 3.78 16.84 -17.21
CA ASN A 104 4.83 17.30 -16.30
C ASN A 104 5.57 16.18 -15.54
N CYS A 105 5.40 14.92 -15.98
CA CYS A 105 6.23 13.80 -15.52
C CYS A 105 6.86 13.02 -16.67
N VAL A 106 7.83 12.19 -16.31
CA VAL A 106 8.36 11.13 -17.15
C VAL A 106 7.66 9.83 -16.78
N VAL A 107 6.74 9.37 -17.63
CA VAL A 107 6.13 8.04 -17.47
C VAL A 107 7.16 6.98 -17.81
N ILE A 108 7.58 6.23 -16.81
CA ILE A 108 8.64 5.21 -16.96
C ILE A 108 8.07 3.80 -17.16
N ASP A 109 6.82 3.56 -16.77
CA ASP A 109 6.15 2.28 -16.97
C ASP A 109 4.62 2.43 -16.81
N LYS A 110 3.88 1.41 -17.22
CA LYS A 110 2.42 1.32 -17.12
C LYS A 110 2.02 -0.04 -16.53
N ALA A 111 0.95 -0.08 -15.74
CA ALA A 111 0.44 -1.29 -15.10
C ALA A 111 -1.04 -1.52 -15.46
N LYS A 112 -1.44 -2.78 -15.66
CA LYS A 112 -2.83 -3.18 -15.94
C LYS A 112 -3.60 -3.56 -14.67
N SER A 113 -2.90 -3.72 -13.56
CA SER A 113 -3.47 -4.00 -12.25
C SER A 113 -2.66 -3.31 -11.15
N GLU A 114 -3.32 -3.02 -10.04
CA GLU A 114 -2.66 -2.46 -8.85
C GLU A 114 -1.56 -3.38 -8.31
N ASP A 115 -1.74 -4.71 -8.40
CA ASP A 115 -0.72 -5.67 -7.95
C ASP A 115 0.53 -5.62 -8.84
N GLU A 116 0.33 -5.52 -10.16
CA GLU A 116 1.42 -5.29 -11.12
C GLU A 116 2.13 -3.96 -10.84
N ARG A 117 1.37 -2.90 -10.53
CA ARG A 117 1.92 -1.58 -10.22
C ARG A 117 2.79 -1.60 -8.96
N ILE A 118 2.32 -2.25 -7.89
CA ILE A 118 3.08 -2.48 -6.66
C ILE A 118 4.38 -3.23 -6.95
N ILE A 119 4.33 -4.25 -7.81
CA ILE A 119 5.53 -4.98 -8.24
C ILE A 119 6.52 -4.04 -8.93
N LYS A 120 6.05 -3.19 -9.85
CA LYS A 120 6.90 -2.23 -10.57
C LYS A 120 7.51 -1.19 -9.63
N PHE A 121 6.76 -0.66 -8.66
CA PHE A 121 7.31 0.22 -7.61
C PHE A 121 8.40 -0.48 -6.79
N ASP A 122 8.21 -1.76 -6.46
CA ASP A 122 9.19 -2.53 -5.68
C ASP A 122 10.53 -2.70 -6.42
N TYR A 123 10.47 -2.90 -7.73
CA TYR A 123 11.66 -3.01 -8.58
C TYR A 123 12.30 -1.66 -8.92
N SER A 124 11.52 -0.60 -9.02
CA SER A 124 12.01 0.71 -9.47
C SER A 124 12.70 1.52 -8.38
N SER A 125 12.51 1.17 -7.11
CA SER A 125 13.11 1.90 -5.99
C SER A 125 13.46 1.00 -4.80
N LYS A 126 14.61 1.28 -4.15
CA LYS A 126 15.01 0.67 -2.88
C LYS A 126 14.42 1.35 -1.64
N ILE A 127 13.89 2.57 -1.77
CA ILE A 127 13.41 3.35 -0.62
C ILE A 127 11.98 3.82 -0.90
N LYS A 128 11.08 3.53 0.04
CA LYS A 128 9.66 3.86 -0.10
C LYS A 128 9.20 4.68 1.09
N LEU A 129 8.58 5.83 0.81
CA LEU A 129 7.93 6.67 1.81
C LEU A 129 6.44 6.39 1.73
N ILE A 130 5.92 5.70 2.74
CA ILE A 130 4.51 5.35 2.88
C ILE A 130 3.86 6.43 3.76
N ASN A 131 3.09 7.29 3.12
CA ASN A 131 2.45 8.44 3.75
C ASN A 131 0.97 8.18 4.02
N PRO A 132 0.31 9.02 4.84
CA PRO A 132 -1.12 8.89 5.08
C PRO A 132 -1.93 8.81 3.78
N GLY A 133 -2.77 7.79 3.70
CA GLY A 133 -3.51 7.46 2.49
C GLY A 133 -4.71 6.57 2.79
N GLY A 134 -5.55 6.38 1.78
CA GLY A 134 -6.75 5.54 1.87
C GLY A 134 -6.44 4.05 1.64
N ALA A 135 -7.48 3.30 1.27
CA ALA A 135 -7.40 1.85 1.08
C ALA A 135 -6.28 1.43 0.11
N ALA A 136 -6.08 2.14 -1.01
CA ALA A 136 -5.01 1.84 -1.96
C ALA A 136 -3.60 1.92 -1.33
N THR A 137 -3.30 2.97 -0.57
CA THR A 137 -2.01 3.11 0.12
C THR A 137 -1.81 2.03 1.17
N LEU A 138 -2.86 1.64 1.91
CA LEU A 138 -2.79 0.51 2.83
C LEU A 138 -2.52 -0.82 2.10
N LYS A 139 -3.11 -1.02 0.92
CA LYS A 139 -2.85 -2.19 0.07
C LYS A 139 -1.40 -2.25 -0.40
N GLU A 140 -0.84 -1.12 -0.82
CA GLU A 140 0.57 -1.00 -1.19
C GLU A 140 1.47 -1.33 0.02
N PHE A 141 1.22 -0.70 1.17
CA PHE A 141 1.97 -0.92 2.40
C PHE A 141 1.96 -2.38 2.85
N THR A 142 0.77 -2.98 2.98
CA THR A 142 0.62 -4.38 3.41
C THR A 142 1.25 -5.36 2.40
N SER A 143 1.25 -5.01 1.11
CA SER A 143 1.95 -5.79 0.09
C SER A 143 3.47 -5.71 0.22
N PHE A 144 4.03 -4.54 0.54
CA PHE A 144 5.48 -4.41 0.73
C PHE A 144 5.98 -5.14 1.98
N ILE A 145 5.27 -5.02 3.12
CA ILE A 145 5.67 -5.73 4.34
C ILE A 145 5.50 -7.25 4.20
N GLU A 146 4.47 -7.73 3.51
CA GLU A 146 4.28 -9.17 3.24
C GLU A 146 5.41 -9.69 2.35
N ARG A 147 5.77 -8.94 1.31
CA ARG A 147 6.89 -9.32 0.45
C ARG A 147 8.18 -9.38 1.25
N LYS A 148 8.50 -8.32 2.00
CA LYS A 148 9.70 -8.23 2.85
C LYS A 148 9.78 -9.41 3.81
N TYR A 149 8.68 -9.75 4.46
CA TYR A 149 8.56 -10.93 5.31
C TYR A 149 8.82 -12.24 4.52
N SER A 150 8.12 -12.44 3.40
CA SER A 150 8.18 -13.67 2.61
C SER A 150 9.53 -13.93 1.93
N ARG A 151 10.32 -12.91 1.57
CA ARG A 151 11.66 -13.10 0.96
C ARG A 151 12.82 -12.94 1.96
N GLY A 152 12.54 -12.66 3.22
CA GLY A 152 13.55 -12.47 4.26
C GLY A 152 14.55 -11.36 3.92
N LYS A 153 15.84 -11.58 4.24
CA LYS A 153 16.93 -10.61 4.02
C LYS A 153 17.18 -10.23 2.55
N ASN A 154 16.56 -10.95 1.60
CA ASN A 154 16.75 -10.79 0.16
C ASN A 154 15.70 -9.87 -0.50
N LEU A 155 14.97 -9.06 0.30
CA LEU A 155 14.15 -7.95 -0.20
C LEU A 155 14.63 -6.62 0.42
N PRO A 156 15.13 -5.67 -0.38
CA PRO A 156 15.98 -4.59 0.12
C PRO A 156 15.24 -3.27 0.28
N SER A 157 13.92 -3.27 0.11
CA SER A 157 13.12 -2.06 0.13
C SER A 157 13.04 -1.53 1.56
N LYS A 158 13.76 -0.45 1.88
CA LYS A 158 13.57 0.26 3.15
C LYS A 158 12.25 1.03 3.08
N LEU A 159 11.33 0.67 3.98
CA LEU A 159 9.98 1.24 4.06
C LEU A 159 9.94 2.23 5.21
N TYR A 160 9.74 3.51 4.91
CA TYR A 160 9.50 4.54 5.92
C TYR A 160 7.99 4.76 6.05
N LEU A 161 7.47 4.64 7.27
CA LEU A 161 6.06 4.90 7.57
C LEU A 161 5.95 6.31 8.17
N ILE A 162 5.41 7.25 7.39
CA ILE A 162 5.49 8.69 7.67
C ILE A 162 4.35 9.14 8.58
N GLY A 163 4.72 9.65 9.76
CA GLY A 163 3.80 10.09 10.79
C GLY A 163 3.42 8.97 11.74
N ASP A 164 3.35 9.30 13.03
CA ASP A 164 2.89 8.35 14.03
C ASP A 164 1.37 8.18 13.97
N LYS A 165 0.62 9.27 14.17
CA LYS A 165 -0.85 9.24 14.33
C LYS A 165 -1.63 8.53 13.19
N PRO A 166 -1.33 8.75 11.89
CA PRO A 166 -2.15 8.22 10.80
C PRO A 166 -2.12 6.69 10.65
N PHE A 167 -1.18 6.02 11.33
CA PHE A 167 -0.95 4.58 11.21
C PHE A 167 -1.08 3.82 12.53
N ILE A 168 -1.65 4.43 13.58
CA ILE A 168 -1.79 3.79 14.89
C ILE A 168 -2.48 2.42 14.77
N GLY A 169 -3.66 2.37 14.15
CA GLY A 169 -4.41 1.13 14.01
C GLY A 169 -3.66 0.06 13.23
N MET A 170 -2.96 0.44 12.15
CA MET A 170 -2.16 -0.53 11.38
C MET A 170 -0.96 -1.05 12.18
N ARG A 171 -0.31 -0.22 13.00
CA ARG A 171 0.77 -0.68 13.88
C ARG A 171 0.26 -1.62 14.96
N GLU A 172 -0.87 -1.31 15.56
CA GLU A 172 -1.57 -2.19 16.50
C GLU A 172 -1.91 -3.52 15.83
N GLN A 173 -2.46 -3.50 14.61
CA GLN A 173 -2.78 -4.73 13.89
C GLN A 173 -1.54 -5.60 13.62
N ILE A 174 -0.42 -5.01 13.21
CA ILE A 174 0.82 -5.75 12.97
C ILE A 174 1.38 -6.28 14.30
N LYS A 175 1.25 -5.54 15.40
CA LYS A 175 1.61 -6.03 16.74
C LYS A 175 0.73 -7.19 17.17
N THR A 176 -0.58 -7.15 16.90
CA THR A 176 -1.48 -8.29 17.13
C THR A 176 -1.01 -9.53 16.36
N LEU A 177 -0.54 -9.38 15.11
CA LEU A 177 0.05 -10.49 14.35
C LEU A 177 1.30 -11.06 15.04
N GLU A 178 2.16 -10.20 15.59
CA GLU A 178 3.34 -10.61 16.38
C GLU A 178 2.93 -11.37 17.65
N ASP A 179 2.01 -10.81 18.44
CA ASP A 179 1.57 -11.35 19.74
C ASP A 179 0.90 -12.73 19.60
N HIS A 180 0.21 -12.95 18.48
CA HIS A 180 -0.43 -14.23 18.16
C HIS A 180 0.51 -15.21 17.45
N GLY A 181 1.80 -14.88 17.31
CA GLY A 181 2.82 -15.75 16.72
C GLY A 181 2.78 -15.86 15.19
N TYR A 182 1.97 -15.05 14.51
CA TYR A 182 1.83 -15.10 13.05
C TYR A 182 3.02 -14.52 12.28
N LEU A 183 3.95 -13.84 12.96
CA LEU A 183 5.21 -13.36 12.39
C LEU A 183 6.41 -14.29 12.69
N GLY A 184 6.19 -15.43 13.37
CA GLY A 184 7.26 -16.33 13.77
C GLY A 184 8.31 -15.60 14.60
N GLN A 185 9.56 -15.53 14.11
CA GLN A 185 10.66 -14.83 14.77
C GLN A 185 10.81 -13.35 14.35
N THR A 186 10.05 -12.89 13.36
CA THR A 186 10.14 -11.51 12.87
C THR A 186 9.36 -10.59 13.81
N LYS A 187 9.95 -9.48 14.23
CA LYS A 187 9.23 -8.48 15.01
C LYS A 187 8.49 -7.49 14.10
N ALA A 188 7.42 -6.90 14.60
CA ALA A 188 6.67 -5.86 13.88
C ALA A 188 7.57 -4.70 13.44
N GLU A 189 8.51 -4.30 14.30
CA GLU A 189 9.48 -3.22 14.05
C GLU A 189 10.50 -3.54 12.95
N ASP A 190 10.73 -4.82 12.65
CA ASP A 190 11.65 -5.22 11.57
C ASP A 190 11.04 -4.95 10.18
N LEU A 191 9.72 -4.81 10.08
CA LEU A 191 9.01 -4.72 8.81
C LEU A 191 9.12 -3.31 8.18
N TYR A 192 9.22 -2.26 8.98
CA TYR A 192 9.26 -0.87 8.50
C TYR A 192 9.97 0.06 9.51
N SER A 193 10.42 1.22 9.04
CA SER A 193 11.03 2.27 9.86
C SER A 193 10.01 3.38 10.14
N PRO A 194 9.54 3.55 11.39
CA PRO A 194 8.58 4.60 11.72
C PRO A 194 9.25 5.98 11.73
N VAL A 195 8.60 6.97 11.12
CA VAL A 195 9.00 8.38 11.17
C VAL A 195 7.96 9.13 12.00
N LYS A 196 8.16 9.14 13.32
CA LYS A 196 7.14 9.60 14.28
C LYS A 196 6.93 11.12 14.24
N THR A 197 7.99 11.87 13.99
CA THR A 197 8.00 13.34 13.89
C THR A 197 8.23 13.76 12.44
N LEU A 198 7.66 14.90 12.04
CA LEU A 198 7.87 15.48 10.71
C LEU A 198 9.18 16.27 10.65
N ASP A 199 10.30 15.61 10.99
CA ASP A 199 11.64 16.17 10.92
C ASP A 199 12.27 15.85 9.54
N LYS A 200 12.32 16.87 8.70
CA LYS A 200 12.83 16.75 7.33
C LYS A 200 14.31 16.39 7.31
N VAL A 201 15.10 17.04 8.17
CA VAL A 201 16.56 16.90 8.16
C VAL A 201 16.94 15.49 8.60
N ALA A 202 16.33 15.01 9.69
CA ALA A 202 16.55 13.66 10.17
C ALA A 202 16.17 12.61 9.10
N LEU A 203 14.99 12.75 8.47
CA LEU A 203 14.54 11.80 7.45
C LEU A 203 15.44 11.81 6.21
N VAL A 204 15.76 12.98 5.66
CA VAL A 204 16.61 13.09 4.46
C VAL A 204 18.00 12.50 4.73
N ASN A 205 18.60 12.82 5.87
CA ASN A 205 19.91 12.28 6.24
C ASN A 205 19.86 10.75 6.39
N ASP A 206 18.79 10.21 6.98
CA ASP A 206 18.64 8.76 7.08
C ASP A 206 18.47 8.10 5.70
N ILE A 207 17.64 8.68 4.83
CA ILE A 207 17.46 8.19 3.45
C ILE A 207 18.81 8.11 2.74
N LEU A 208 19.58 9.20 2.72
CA LEU A 208 20.87 9.26 2.00
C LEU A 208 21.88 8.24 2.53
N ARG A 209 21.99 8.07 3.86
CA ARG A 209 22.87 7.05 4.46
C ARG A 209 22.52 5.61 4.08
N ASN A 210 21.26 5.36 3.71
CA ASN A 210 20.74 4.04 3.39
C ASN A 210 20.60 3.80 1.86
N GLN A 211 20.96 4.78 1.02
CA GLN A 211 20.88 4.63 -0.45
C GLN A 211 21.96 3.70 -1.01
N ASP A 212 23.17 3.77 -0.46
CA ASP A 212 24.34 3.06 -0.99
C ASP A 212 24.58 1.69 -0.31
N ASN A 213 23.96 1.45 0.85
CA ASN A 213 24.07 0.21 1.61
C ASN A 213 23.06 -0.85 1.16
N VAL A 214 23.21 -1.46 -0.02
CA VAL A 214 22.37 -2.62 -0.38
C VAL A 214 23.10 -3.64 -1.27
N PHE A 215 23.17 -4.86 -0.72
CA PHE A 215 23.59 -6.15 -1.26
C PHE A 215 23.24 -6.43 -2.73
N ALA A 216 24.08 -7.24 -3.37
CA ALA A 216 23.86 -7.80 -4.70
C ALA A 216 22.60 -8.70 -4.69
N GLU A 217 21.63 -8.41 -5.55
CA GLU A 217 20.40 -9.19 -5.67
C GLU A 217 20.41 -10.13 -6.87
N LYS A 218 19.97 -11.37 -6.64
CA LYS A 218 19.47 -12.27 -7.66
C LYS A 218 17.98 -11.95 -7.89
N ILE A 219 17.63 -11.55 -9.11
CA ILE A 219 16.24 -11.23 -9.49
C ILE A 219 15.50 -12.54 -9.74
N ASP A 220 14.75 -13.02 -8.76
CA ASP A 220 13.74 -14.07 -9.00
C ASP A 220 12.38 -13.41 -9.28
N LEU A 221 11.95 -13.50 -10.54
CA LEU A 221 10.60 -13.17 -10.97
C LEU A 221 9.62 -14.13 -10.28
N LEU A 222 8.71 -13.60 -9.47
CA LEU A 222 7.76 -14.39 -8.68
C LEU A 222 6.85 -15.27 -9.56
N ASN A 223 6.76 -16.53 -9.17
CA ASN A 223 5.72 -17.49 -9.59
C ASN A 223 4.32 -17.05 -9.10
N LYS A 224 3.31 -17.22 -9.95
CA LYS A 224 1.87 -16.91 -9.73
C LYS A 224 1.19 -17.64 -8.56
N ASN A 225 1.88 -18.47 -7.78
CA ASN A 225 1.29 -19.34 -6.74
C ASN A 225 1.21 -18.70 -5.33
N SER A 226 1.48 -17.39 -5.17
CA SER A 226 1.63 -16.74 -3.85
C SER A 226 0.36 -16.63 -2.99
N GLU A 227 -0.82 -16.98 -3.51
CA GLU A 227 -2.11 -16.78 -2.83
C GLU A 227 -2.59 -17.94 -1.96
N LYS A 228 -1.97 -19.14 -2.02
CA LYS A 228 -2.52 -20.37 -1.41
C LYS A 228 -2.55 -20.43 0.13
N ASN A 229 -1.98 -19.44 0.84
CA ASN A 229 -1.76 -19.51 2.29
C ASN A 229 -2.50 -18.42 3.10
N ALA A 230 -3.44 -17.68 2.51
CA ALA A 230 -4.28 -16.74 3.26
C ALA A 230 -5.40 -17.51 3.98
N ASN A 231 -5.69 -17.15 5.24
CA ASN A 231 -6.73 -17.79 6.04
C ASN A 231 -8.12 -17.22 5.70
N ILE A 232 -8.61 -17.56 4.51
CA ILE A 232 -9.82 -16.98 3.92
C ILE A 232 -10.67 -18.10 3.32
N THR A 233 -11.97 -18.04 3.60
CA THR A 233 -12.98 -18.88 2.96
C THR A 233 -13.89 -18.02 2.11
N LYS A 234 -14.09 -18.39 0.84
CA LYS A 234 -15.04 -17.74 -0.07
C LYS A 234 -16.26 -18.62 -0.26
N HIS A 235 -17.45 -18.05 -0.07
CA HIS A 235 -18.72 -18.70 -0.41
C HIS A 235 -19.60 -17.71 -1.19
N LYS A 236 -19.86 -18.03 -2.47
CA LYS A 236 -20.50 -17.09 -3.42
C LYS A 236 -19.75 -15.76 -3.44
N ASN A 237 -20.42 -14.66 -3.09
CA ASN A 237 -19.83 -13.32 -3.02
C ASN A 237 -19.34 -12.93 -1.61
N ASN A 238 -19.42 -13.86 -0.64
CA ASN A 238 -18.98 -13.65 0.74
C ASN A 238 -17.54 -14.13 0.94
N TYR A 239 -16.73 -13.31 1.58
CA TYR A 239 -15.35 -13.59 1.97
C TYR A 239 -15.26 -13.54 3.49
N LEU A 240 -15.04 -14.70 4.11
CA LEU A 240 -14.75 -14.80 5.54
C LEU A 240 -13.25 -14.83 5.73
N ILE A 241 -12.73 -13.86 6.47
CA ILE A 241 -11.30 -13.67 6.69
C ILE A 241 -11.02 -13.92 8.17
N PHE A 242 -10.45 -15.07 8.47
CA PHE A 242 -10.12 -15.50 9.82
C PHE A 242 -8.75 -14.97 10.26
N PRO A 243 -8.41 -15.00 11.56
CA PRO A 243 -7.10 -14.55 12.04
C PRO A 243 -5.94 -15.25 11.32
N GLY A 244 -4.90 -14.49 10.96
CA GLY A 244 -3.77 -15.01 10.21
C GLY A 244 -2.64 -14.00 10.02
N GLY A 245 -1.54 -14.44 9.42
CA GLY A 245 -0.35 -13.60 9.21
C GLY A 245 -0.46 -12.60 8.06
N LEU A 246 0.69 -12.03 7.67
CA LEU A 246 0.75 -10.91 6.71
C LEU A 246 0.09 -11.20 5.35
N LYS A 247 0.08 -12.46 4.89
CA LYS A 247 -0.64 -12.85 3.66
C LYS A 247 -2.16 -12.69 3.81
N THR A 248 -2.71 -13.05 4.96
CA THR A 248 -4.12 -12.84 5.29
C THR A 248 -4.43 -11.35 5.41
N LEU A 249 -3.62 -10.58 6.14
CA LEU A 249 -3.79 -9.14 6.30
C LEU A 249 -3.77 -8.40 4.95
N LYS A 250 -2.75 -8.66 4.12
CA LYS A 250 -2.65 -8.12 2.75
C LYS A 250 -3.90 -8.45 1.93
N ARG A 251 -4.40 -9.69 2.02
CA ARG A 251 -5.56 -10.11 1.25
C ARG A 251 -6.85 -9.45 1.75
N ALA A 252 -7.00 -9.28 3.06
CA ALA A 252 -8.10 -8.53 3.66
C ALA A 252 -8.11 -7.08 3.16
N VAL A 253 -6.98 -6.37 3.28
CA VAL A 253 -6.83 -5.00 2.79
C VAL A 253 -7.07 -4.91 1.28
N SER A 254 -6.62 -5.89 0.50
CA SER A 254 -6.87 -5.92 -0.95
C SER A 254 -8.36 -6.06 -1.29
N LEU A 255 -9.09 -6.91 -0.58
CA LEU A 255 -10.53 -7.07 -0.76
C LEU A 255 -11.28 -5.80 -0.34
N ILE A 256 -10.92 -5.20 0.80
CA ILE A 256 -11.50 -3.93 1.27
C ILE A 256 -11.24 -2.81 0.26
N THR A 257 -10.02 -2.77 -0.32
CA THR A 257 -9.66 -1.84 -1.39
C THR A 257 -10.52 -2.07 -2.64
N ALA A 258 -10.74 -3.31 -3.05
CA ALA A 258 -11.65 -3.61 -4.16
C ALA A 258 -13.07 -3.10 -3.84
N ALA A 259 -13.59 -3.41 -2.65
CA ALA A 259 -14.88 -2.92 -2.15
C ALA A 259 -15.00 -1.38 -2.14
N GLN A 260 -13.90 -0.66 -1.89
CA GLN A 260 -13.83 0.80 -1.94
C GLN A 260 -13.97 1.34 -3.36
N TYR A 261 -13.36 0.70 -4.36
CA TYR A 261 -13.26 1.24 -5.73
C TYR A 261 -14.17 0.56 -6.76
N THR A 262 -14.88 -0.53 -6.42
CA THR A 262 -15.87 -1.15 -7.29
C THR A 262 -16.97 -0.15 -7.67
N LYS A 263 -17.17 0.05 -8.98
CA LYS A 263 -18.18 0.96 -9.56
C LYS A 263 -19.49 0.26 -9.97
N ASN A 264 -19.51 -1.08 -10.07
CA ASN A 264 -20.65 -1.89 -10.55
C ASN A 264 -21.23 -2.79 -9.44
N ASN A 265 -22.51 -3.19 -9.56
CA ASN A 265 -23.39 -3.78 -8.53
C ASN A 265 -22.95 -5.10 -7.83
N GLU A 266 -21.75 -5.63 -8.04
CA GLU A 266 -21.25 -6.82 -7.32
C GLU A 266 -19.99 -6.48 -6.53
N LYS A 267 -20.20 -5.83 -5.39
CA LYS A 267 -19.18 -5.62 -4.37
C LYS A 267 -18.98 -6.92 -3.57
N PRO A 268 -17.74 -7.34 -3.24
CA PRO A 268 -17.55 -8.47 -2.34
C PRO A 268 -18.10 -8.16 -0.94
N ASN A 269 -18.83 -9.10 -0.35
CA ASN A 269 -19.22 -9.04 1.05
C ASN A 269 -18.04 -9.55 1.89
N ILE A 270 -17.46 -8.69 2.72
CA ILE A 270 -16.23 -9.00 3.44
C ILE A 270 -16.56 -9.08 4.93
N PHE A 271 -16.29 -10.25 5.52
CA PHE A 271 -16.45 -10.51 6.94
C PHE A 271 -15.08 -10.73 7.56
N LEU A 272 -14.66 -9.82 8.43
CA LEU A 272 -13.49 -9.98 9.27
C LEU A 272 -13.91 -10.76 10.52
N VAL A 273 -13.42 -11.98 10.67
CA VAL A 273 -13.81 -12.89 11.76
C VAL A 273 -12.82 -12.81 12.91
N GLY A 274 -13.29 -12.45 14.10
CA GLY A 274 -12.51 -12.20 15.32
C GLY A 274 -12.39 -10.71 15.57
N LYS A 275 -13.36 -10.12 16.29
CA LYS A 275 -13.42 -8.68 16.59
C LYS A 275 -12.13 -8.19 17.24
N ASP A 276 -11.67 -8.89 18.28
CA ASP A 276 -10.45 -8.54 19.01
C ASP A 276 -9.20 -8.64 18.13
N PHE A 277 -9.13 -9.65 17.26
CA PHE A 277 -7.97 -9.84 16.38
C PHE A 277 -7.83 -8.72 15.34
N TYR A 278 -8.95 -8.23 14.81
CA TYR A 278 -8.99 -7.21 13.76
C TYR A 278 -9.20 -5.78 14.28
N ALA A 279 -9.21 -5.56 15.60
CA ALA A 279 -9.47 -4.25 16.20
C ALA A 279 -8.53 -3.14 15.69
N GLY A 280 -7.24 -3.45 15.51
CA GLY A 280 -6.27 -2.50 14.96
C GLY A 280 -6.58 -2.13 13.50
N LEU A 281 -6.94 -3.11 12.66
CA LEU A 281 -7.31 -2.86 11.27
C LEU A 281 -8.61 -2.04 11.19
N ASP A 282 -9.59 -2.37 12.04
CA ASP A 282 -10.85 -1.65 12.13
C ASP A 282 -10.62 -0.18 12.50
N LYS A 283 -9.83 0.06 13.56
CA LYS A 283 -9.38 1.38 13.98
C LYS A 283 -8.69 2.14 12.84
N GLN A 284 -7.82 1.47 12.09
CA GLN A 284 -7.12 2.09 10.95
C GLN A 284 -8.08 2.62 9.89
N TYR A 285 -9.13 1.87 9.54
CA TYR A 285 -10.10 2.31 8.54
C TYR A 285 -11.01 3.43 9.07
N HIS A 286 -11.36 3.41 10.36
CA HIS A 286 -12.04 4.53 11.02
C HIS A 286 -11.19 5.80 11.00
N ASP A 287 -9.89 5.70 11.33
CA ASP A 287 -8.94 6.81 11.25
C ASP A 287 -8.83 7.34 9.80
N CYS A 288 -8.75 6.45 8.80
CA CYS A 288 -8.77 6.85 7.39
C CYS A 288 -10.08 7.57 7.00
N SER A 289 -11.23 7.13 7.52
CA SER A 289 -12.52 7.78 7.27
C SER A 289 -12.57 9.18 7.89
N ASN A 290 -12.15 9.31 9.15
CA ASN A 290 -12.08 10.57 9.88
C ASN A 290 -11.15 11.60 9.21
N MET A 291 -10.08 11.13 8.57
CA MET A 291 -9.16 11.97 7.79
C MET A 291 -9.67 12.28 6.36
N GLY A 292 -10.84 11.77 5.96
CA GLY A 292 -11.45 11.97 4.64
C GLY A 292 -10.84 11.11 3.52
N LEU A 293 -10.05 10.09 3.85
CA LEU A 293 -9.25 9.30 2.91
C LEU A 293 -10.08 8.20 2.22
N LEU A 294 -11.23 7.84 2.79
CA LEU A 294 -12.20 6.91 2.17
C LEU A 294 -13.27 7.62 1.32
N GLY A 295 -13.17 8.94 1.17
CA GLY A 295 -14.17 9.73 0.45
C GLY A 295 -15.52 9.69 1.15
N LYS A 296 -16.58 9.28 0.44
CA LYS A 296 -17.94 9.22 0.99
C LYS A 296 -18.24 7.89 1.71
N LYS A 297 -17.40 6.88 1.53
CA LYS A 297 -17.61 5.55 2.13
C LYS A 297 -17.08 5.56 3.57
N LYS A 298 -17.77 4.82 4.44
CA LYS A 298 -17.36 4.53 5.80
C LYS A 298 -16.87 3.08 5.91
N PRO A 299 -16.13 2.72 6.98
CA PRO A 299 -15.66 1.35 7.17
C PRO A 299 -16.76 0.28 7.08
N GLU A 300 -17.93 0.57 7.66
CA GLU A 300 -19.09 -0.33 7.69
C GLU A 300 -19.72 -0.54 6.32
N ASP A 301 -19.50 0.39 5.38
CA ASP A 301 -19.85 0.12 3.99
C ASP A 301 -18.95 -1.01 3.49
N LEU A 302 -17.66 -1.00 3.82
CA LEU A 302 -16.61 -1.79 3.17
C LEU A 302 -16.50 -3.23 3.66
N TYR A 303 -16.74 -3.48 4.94
CA TYR A 303 -16.65 -4.79 5.57
C TYR A 303 -17.52 -4.85 6.83
N THR A 304 -17.74 -6.06 7.33
CA THR A 304 -18.42 -6.33 8.60
C THR A 304 -17.47 -7.08 9.53
N LEU A 305 -17.39 -6.63 10.78
CA LEU A 305 -16.61 -7.28 11.83
C LEU A 305 -17.52 -8.20 12.65
N ILE A 306 -17.17 -9.48 12.72
CA ILE A 306 -17.97 -10.51 13.38
C ILE A 306 -17.08 -11.45 14.19
N ASP A 307 -17.65 -12.20 15.12
CA ASP A 307 -17.03 -13.33 15.79
C ASP A 307 -17.49 -14.66 15.20
N LYS A 308 -16.77 -15.73 15.55
CA LYS A 308 -17.00 -17.06 14.97
C LYS A 308 -18.42 -17.59 15.21
N ASN A 309 -19.00 -17.28 16.36
CA ASN A 309 -20.37 -17.67 16.72
C ASN A 309 -21.45 -16.91 15.92
N GLU A 310 -21.11 -15.82 15.25
CA GLU A 310 -22.01 -15.05 14.39
C GLU A 310 -22.02 -15.54 12.93
N ILE A 311 -21.25 -16.59 12.62
CA ILE A 311 -21.22 -17.21 11.28
C ILE A 311 -22.51 -18.03 11.08
N GLY A 312 -23.52 -17.42 10.47
CA GLY A 312 -24.82 -18.04 10.20
C GLY A 312 -24.91 -18.99 9.00
N PHE A 313 -23.77 -19.41 8.42
CA PHE A 313 -23.75 -20.30 7.25
C PHE A 313 -23.56 -21.75 7.69
N THR A 314 -24.62 -22.57 7.58
CA THR A 314 -24.63 -24.00 7.97
C THR A 314 -23.67 -24.87 7.18
N ASP A 315 -23.19 -24.40 6.02
CA ASP A 315 -22.43 -25.21 5.05
C ASP A 315 -20.93 -24.88 4.98
N LEU A 316 -20.44 -23.97 5.83
CA LEU A 316 -19.02 -23.62 5.85
C LEU A 316 -18.20 -24.66 6.61
N THR A 317 -17.54 -25.54 5.87
CA THR A 317 -16.45 -26.37 6.42
C THR A 317 -15.27 -25.46 6.78
N VAL A 318 -15.15 -25.12 8.06
CA VAL A 318 -13.95 -24.47 8.59
C VAL A 318 -12.76 -25.39 8.31
N PRO A 319 -11.69 -24.93 7.63
CA PRO A 319 -10.51 -25.76 7.40
C PRO A 319 -9.92 -26.24 8.74
N LYS A 320 -9.79 -27.56 8.92
CA LYS A 320 -9.36 -28.21 10.17
C LYS A 320 -7.90 -27.91 10.62
N ASN A 321 -7.17 -26.99 9.98
CA ASN A 321 -5.73 -26.83 10.18
C ASN A 321 -5.32 -25.58 10.98
N ILE A 322 -6.06 -25.25 12.04
CA ILE A 322 -5.62 -24.30 13.06
C ILE A 322 -5.95 -24.96 14.39
N TYR A 323 -4.95 -25.13 15.26
CA TYR A 323 -4.92 -25.96 16.49
C TYR A 323 -4.51 -27.43 16.30
N THR A 324 -3.27 -27.63 15.88
CA THR A 324 -2.42 -28.66 16.49
C THR A 324 -1.17 -27.99 17.05
N ALA A 325 -1.34 -27.27 18.17
CA ALA A 325 -0.26 -27.17 19.13
C ALA A 325 0.03 -28.61 19.57
N SER A 326 1.19 -29.12 19.19
CA SER A 326 1.72 -30.38 19.70
C SER A 326 1.63 -30.35 21.22
N LYS A 327 0.82 -31.24 21.79
CA LYS A 327 1.07 -31.75 23.13
C LYS A 327 2.47 -32.35 23.10
N ILE A 328 3.47 -31.56 23.49
CA ILE A 328 4.73 -32.13 23.94
C ILE A 328 4.38 -32.87 25.22
N ASN A 329 4.38 -34.19 25.12
CA ASN A 329 4.28 -35.10 26.25
C ASN A 329 5.50 -34.83 27.14
N LEU A 330 5.30 -34.11 28.25
CA LEU A 330 6.19 -34.21 29.41
C LEU A 330 5.67 -35.39 30.23
N GLY A 331 6.17 -36.58 29.89
CA GLY A 331 6.08 -37.78 30.70
C GLY A 331 7.48 -38.13 31.17
N PHE A 332 7.62 -38.15 32.50
CA PHE A 332 8.73 -38.57 33.36
C PHE A 332 9.87 -39.39 32.76
#